data_AF-A0A0R3CVQ6-F1
#
_entry.id   AF-A0A0R3CVQ6-F1
#
_cell.length_a   1.000
_cell.length_b   1.000
_cell.length_c   1.000
_cell.angle_alpha   90.00
_cell.angle_beta   90.00
_cell.angle_gamma   90.00
#
_symmetry.space_group_name_H-M   'P 1'
#
loop_
_entity.id
_entity.type
_entity.pdbx_description
1 polymer ?
#
loop_
_entity_poly.entity_id
_entity_poly.type
_entity_poly.pdbx_seq_one_letter_code
_entity_poly.pdbx_strand_id
1 'polypeptide(L)'
;MLLEWRNIYAWLRRHSSISLWAARTAEYLEIAEAKLIDNEQFVEGTLTMFSGFPFGHDRPFTYLEGKRVLELAMGDLRLRRDLREKLGINPKAPGRPAITGRRSDAVWDFLSLTRAGQMENFTNYPHLTLGVVAKAVEVMVTVPNAINSTVRRNLIELGETGFSSLTSAIVRNLKPVLRKCPGAAPWGRGVQRRYPSQRATPFIDARIDFDLRTAVPQSGSPKMQPRWLSAAYNSFVHKAGANYQMQMGVLFLYDRCPQLREADALDLVAEAWVACKPLVDLARQGARHRSG
;
A
#
# COMPACT_ATOMS: atom_id res chain seq x y z
N MET A 1 29.01 23.67 2.00
CA MET A 1 27.86 23.01 1.34
C MET A 1 28.19 21.54 1.24
N LEU A 2 27.52 20.67 2.01
CA LEU A 2 27.75 19.22 1.95
C LEU A 2 27.07 18.67 0.69
N LEU A 3 27.86 18.07 -0.20
CA LEU A 3 27.37 17.41 -1.39
C LEU A 3 26.90 16.00 -1.00
N GLU A 4 25.60 15.78 -0.94
CA GLU A 4 25.02 14.46 -0.63
C GLU A 4 24.88 13.61 -1.89
N TRP A 5 25.05 12.30 -1.77
CA TRP A 5 24.93 11.36 -2.90
C TRP A 5 23.59 11.46 -3.64
N ARG A 6 22.48 11.66 -2.92
CA ARG A 6 21.16 11.90 -3.51
C ARG A 6 21.11 13.10 -4.46
N ASN A 7 21.89 14.15 -4.20
CA ASN A 7 21.94 15.34 -5.06
C ASN A 7 22.72 15.03 -6.35
N ILE A 8 23.79 14.23 -6.26
CA ILE A 8 24.52 13.71 -7.41
C ILE A 8 23.60 12.81 -8.24
N TYR A 9 22.90 11.87 -7.59
CA TYR A 9 21.94 10.98 -8.25
C TYR A 9 20.84 11.77 -8.97
N ALA A 10 20.24 12.78 -8.33
CA ALA A 10 19.25 13.66 -8.93
C ALA A 10 19.79 14.39 -10.18
N TRP A 11 21.05 14.81 -10.16
CA TRP A 11 21.71 15.40 -11.32
C TRP A 11 21.91 14.36 -12.43
N LEU A 12 22.42 13.16 -12.11
CA LEU A 12 22.63 12.08 -13.07
C LEU A 12 21.33 11.68 -13.76
N ARG A 13 20.24 11.53 -13.01
CA ARG A 13 18.91 11.21 -13.55
C ARG A 13 18.40 12.26 -14.52
N ARG A 14 18.54 13.55 -14.18
CA ARG A 14 18.14 14.67 -15.05
C ARG A 14 18.88 14.69 -16.39
N HIS A 15 20.11 14.21 -16.44
CA HIS A 15 20.95 14.20 -17.65
C HIS A 15 21.00 12.83 -18.35
N SER A 16 20.29 11.83 -17.84
CA SER A 16 20.35 10.45 -18.35
C SER A 16 19.89 10.30 -19.80
N SER A 17 18.97 11.15 -20.28
CA SER A 17 18.48 11.13 -21.67
C SER A 17 19.50 11.66 -22.68
N ILE A 18 20.47 12.46 -22.23
CA ILE A 18 21.46 13.13 -23.10
C ILE A 18 22.90 12.67 -22.85
N SER A 19 23.14 11.87 -21.80
CA SER A 19 24.45 11.34 -21.46
C SER A 19 24.37 9.87 -21.05
N LEU A 20 24.93 9.00 -21.89
CA LEU A 20 25.04 7.56 -21.61
C LEU A 20 25.84 7.31 -20.32
N TRP A 21 26.86 8.13 -20.04
CA TRP A 21 27.61 8.06 -18.80
C TRP A 21 26.71 8.35 -17.60
N ALA A 22 25.93 9.45 -17.66
CA ALA A 22 25.03 9.79 -16.57
C ALA A 22 23.97 8.71 -16.32
N ALA A 23 23.42 8.12 -17.38
CA ALA A 23 22.47 7.00 -17.29
C ALA A 23 23.10 5.77 -16.60
N ARG A 24 24.27 5.33 -17.06
CA ARG A 24 24.99 4.17 -16.49
C ARG A 24 25.41 4.41 -15.04
N THR A 25 25.85 5.62 -14.70
CA THR A 25 26.24 5.94 -13.32
C THR A 25 25.03 5.98 -12.40
N ALA A 26 23.88 6.51 -12.84
CA ALA A 26 22.65 6.46 -12.04
C ALA A 26 22.21 5.00 -11.79
N GLU A 27 22.23 4.16 -12.83
CA GLU A 27 21.93 2.73 -12.72
C GLU A 27 22.91 1.99 -11.79
N TYR A 28 24.20 2.33 -11.87
CA TYR A 28 25.21 1.79 -10.96
C TYR A 28 24.90 2.13 -9.49
N LEU A 29 24.55 3.39 -9.19
CA LEU A 29 24.18 3.80 -7.83
C LEU A 29 22.93 3.07 -7.32
N GLU A 30 21.94 2.88 -8.19
CA GLU A 30 20.74 2.09 -7.91
C GLU A 30 21.08 0.64 -7.54
N ILE A 31 21.94 -0.02 -8.32
CA ILE A 31 22.39 -1.40 -8.05
C ILE A 31 23.24 -1.47 -6.78
N ALA A 32 24.14 -0.50 -6.58
CA ALA A 32 25.02 -0.44 -5.42
C ALA A 32 24.21 -0.28 -4.13
N GLU A 33 23.25 0.64 -4.10
CA GLU A 33 22.37 0.83 -2.93
C GLU A 33 21.56 -0.43 -2.63
N ALA A 34 21.00 -1.07 -3.66
CA ALA A 34 20.25 -2.32 -3.48
C ALA A 34 21.10 -3.44 -2.84
N LYS A 35 22.40 -3.53 -3.20
CA LYS A 35 23.34 -4.49 -2.59
C LYS A 35 23.72 -4.11 -1.16
N LEU A 36 23.91 -2.82 -0.87
CA LEU A 36 24.22 -2.35 0.48
C LEU A 36 23.05 -2.57 1.44
N ILE A 37 21.81 -2.37 0.97
CA ILE A 37 20.57 -2.71 1.69
C ILE A 37 20.49 -4.23 1.97
N ASP A 38 20.96 -5.07 1.05
CA ASP A 38 20.92 -6.52 1.22
C ASP A 38 21.94 -7.05 2.24
N ASN A 39 23.12 -6.43 2.27
CA ASN A 39 24.21 -6.79 3.17
C ASN A 39 24.08 -6.13 4.56
N GLU A 40 22.99 -5.40 4.84
CA GLU A 40 22.80 -4.61 6.07
C GLU A 40 23.93 -3.59 6.33
N GLN A 41 24.64 -3.18 5.27
CA GLN A 41 25.78 -2.24 5.32
C GLN A 41 25.33 -0.79 5.15
N PHE A 42 24.02 -0.56 4.98
CA PHE A 42 23.44 0.76 4.77
C PHE A 42 22.60 1.15 5.98
N VAL A 43 23.25 1.82 6.94
CA VAL A 43 22.67 2.12 8.26
C VAL A 43 21.89 3.44 8.26
N GLU A 44 22.34 4.45 7.50
CA GLU A 44 21.69 5.77 7.41
C GLU A 44 22.00 6.47 6.07
N GLY A 45 21.07 7.31 5.61
CA GLY A 45 21.18 8.05 4.34
C GLY A 45 20.61 7.28 3.14
N THR A 46 20.74 7.85 1.94
CA THR A 46 20.43 7.20 0.64
C THR A 46 21.46 7.60 -0.40
N LEU A 47 21.87 6.66 -1.24
CA LEU A 47 22.65 6.95 -2.46
C LEU A 47 21.73 7.49 -3.55
N THR A 48 20.48 7.02 -3.59
CA THR A 48 19.49 7.41 -4.59
C THR A 48 18.28 8.11 -3.96
N MET A 49 17.28 8.44 -4.78
CA MET A 49 16.01 9.01 -4.34
C MET A 49 14.86 8.34 -5.10
N PHE A 50 13.65 8.39 -4.55
CA PHE A 50 12.48 7.91 -5.28
C PHE A 50 12.30 8.70 -6.58
N SER A 51 12.14 7.99 -7.70
CA SER A 51 11.96 8.59 -9.03
C SER A 51 10.87 7.89 -9.83
N GLY A 52 9.91 7.27 -9.15
CA GLY A 52 8.88 6.43 -9.75
C GLY A 52 9.12 4.93 -9.56
N PHE A 53 8.16 4.14 -10.03
CA PHE A 53 8.17 2.68 -10.10
C PHE A 53 8.55 2.26 -11.53
N PRO A 54 9.83 1.91 -11.80
CA PRO A 54 10.33 1.70 -13.14
C PRO A 54 10.04 0.28 -13.66
N PHE A 55 8.89 -0.29 -13.30
CA PHE A 55 8.53 -1.67 -13.56
C PHE A 55 7.41 -1.78 -14.59
N GLY A 56 7.30 -2.94 -15.23
CA GLY A 56 6.28 -3.24 -16.23
C GLY A 56 6.41 -4.66 -16.76
N HIS A 57 5.55 -5.05 -17.70
CA HIS A 57 5.62 -6.38 -18.30
C HIS A 57 7.01 -6.71 -18.87
N ASP A 58 7.61 -5.76 -19.60
CA ASP A 58 8.92 -5.91 -20.24
C ASP A 58 10.11 -5.66 -19.27
N ARG A 59 9.82 -5.15 -18.07
CA ARG A 59 10.81 -4.89 -17.03
C ARG A 59 10.25 -5.32 -15.67
N PRO A 60 10.20 -6.63 -15.40
CA PRO A 60 9.79 -7.12 -14.09
C PRO A 60 10.79 -6.66 -13.03
N PHE A 61 10.32 -6.39 -11.82
CA PHE A 61 11.22 -6.04 -10.73
C PHE A 61 11.94 -7.27 -10.20
N THR A 62 13.22 -7.12 -9.86
CA THR A 62 13.89 -8.08 -8.97
C THR A 62 13.56 -7.76 -7.51
N TYR A 63 13.65 -8.76 -6.63
CA TYR A 63 13.41 -8.57 -5.19
C TYR A 63 14.16 -7.36 -4.60
N LEU A 64 15.44 -7.19 -4.97
CA LEU A 64 16.28 -6.11 -4.46
C LEU A 64 15.87 -4.73 -5.00
N GLU A 65 15.55 -4.63 -6.30
CA GLU A 65 15.03 -3.38 -6.87
C GLU A 65 13.69 -2.99 -6.26
N GLY A 66 12.78 -3.96 -6.12
CA GLY A 66 11.48 -3.73 -5.50
C GLY A 66 11.64 -3.27 -4.05
N LYS A 67 12.51 -3.93 -3.27
CA LYS A 67 12.80 -3.56 -1.87
C LYS A 67 13.34 -2.13 -1.79
N ARG A 68 14.34 -1.77 -2.61
CA ARG A 68 14.92 -0.42 -2.66
C ARG A 68 13.87 0.64 -3.00
N VAL A 69 13.11 0.45 -4.09
CA VAL A 69 12.09 1.40 -4.53
C VAL A 69 11.01 1.58 -3.47
N LEU A 70 10.59 0.50 -2.82
CA LEU A 70 9.62 0.53 -1.74
C LEU A 70 10.15 1.27 -0.51
N GLU A 71 11.39 1.06 -0.08
CA GLU A 71 11.99 1.77 1.04
C GLU A 71 12.08 3.29 0.78
N LEU A 72 12.50 3.70 -0.42
CA LEU A 72 12.53 5.10 -0.84
C LEU A 72 11.13 5.72 -0.86
N ALA A 73 10.15 5.04 -1.49
CA ALA A 73 8.76 5.50 -1.54
C ALA A 73 8.17 5.67 -0.13
N MET A 74 8.38 4.70 0.76
CA MET A 74 7.89 4.74 2.13
C MET A 74 8.56 5.83 2.97
N GLY A 75 9.85 6.09 2.73
CA GLY A 75 10.57 7.23 3.32
C GLY A 75 9.87 8.56 3.01
N ASP A 76 9.59 8.81 1.74
CA ASP A 76 8.94 10.05 1.29
C ASP A 76 7.47 10.12 1.78
N LEU A 77 6.73 9.01 1.71
CA LEU A 77 5.34 8.95 2.17
C LEU A 77 5.21 9.19 3.68
N ARG A 78 6.18 8.80 4.52
CA ARG A 78 6.20 9.10 5.96
C ARG A 78 6.26 10.61 6.24
N LEU A 79 6.88 11.39 5.36
CA LEU A 79 7.06 12.83 5.54
C LEU A 79 5.84 13.65 5.09
N ARG A 80 4.91 13.04 4.34
CA ARG A 80 3.75 13.73 3.76
C ARG A 80 2.80 14.30 4.81
N ARG A 81 2.57 15.61 4.71
CA ARG A 81 1.70 16.37 5.62
C ARG A 81 0.23 15.97 5.48
N ASP A 82 -0.26 15.80 4.26
CA ASP A 82 -1.64 15.42 3.99
C ASP A 82 -2.02 14.07 4.59
N LEU A 83 -1.13 13.06 4.53
CA LEU A 83 -1.34 11.77 5.18
C LEU A 83 -1.40 11.89 6.72
N ARG A 84 -0.53 12.72 7.31
CA ARG A 84 -0.56 12.99 8.76
C ARG A 84 -1.86 13.68 9.19
N GLU A 85 -2.26 14.72 8.47
CA GLU A 85 -3.42 15.54 8.85
C GLU A 85 -4.75 14.81 8.56
N LYS A 86 -4.88 14.20 7.37
CA LYS A 86 -6.15 13.61 6.93
C LYS A 86 -6.35 12.19 7.48
N LEU A 87 -5.28 11.39 7.52
CA LEU A 87 -5.38 9.97 7.91
C LEU A 87 -4.81 9.71 9.31
N GLY A 88 -3.96 10.59 9.83
CA GLY A 88 -3.36 10.42 11.15
C GLY A 88 -2.25 9.39 11.15
N ILE A 89 -1.43 9.30 10.09
CA ILE A 89 -0.26 8.38 10.08
C ILE A 89 0.73 8.74 11.20
N ASN A 90 1.40 7.74 11.77
CA ASN A 90 2.54 7.94 12.66
C ASN A 90 3.83 7.93 11.84
N PRO A 91 4.48 9.09 11.60
CA PRO A 91 5.67 9.17 10.77
C PRO A 91 6.90 8.50 11.41
N LYS A 92 6.87 8.28 12.74
CA LYS A 92 7.98 7.67 13.50
C LYS A 92 7.82 6.17 13.71
N ALA A 93 6.63 5.62 13.45
CA ALA A 93 6.42 4.18 13.59
C ALA A 93 7.21 3.44 12.51
N PRO A 94 7.96 2.38 12.86
CA PRO A 94 8.59 1.55 11.86
C PRO A 94 7.52 0.85 11.00
N GLY A 95 7.90 0.52 9.78
CA GLY A 95 7.13 -0.40 8.94
C GLY A 95 7.37 -1.85 9.35
N ARG A 96 7.43 -2.75 8.38
CA ARG A 96 7.78 -4.15 8.62
C ARG A 96 9.22 -4.26 9.13
N PRO A 97 9.49 -5.16 10.10
CA PRO A 97 10.86 -5.43 10.55
C PRO A 97 11.72 -6.07 9.46
N ALA A 98 11.10 -6.76 8.50
CA ALA A 98 11.76 -7.28 7.31
C ALA A 98 10.81 -7.28 6.12
N ILE A 99 11.25 -6.71 5.00
CA ILE A 99 10.60 -6.86 3.70
C ILE A 99 10.99 -8.23 3.14
N THR A 100 10.26 -9.26 3.53
CA THR A 100 10.45 -10.62 3.00
C THR A 100 9.81 -10.74 1.61
N GLY A 101 10.41 -11.52 0.73
CA GLY A 101 9.86 -11.75 -0.61
C GLY A 101 10.78 -12.37 -1.65
N ARG A 102 11.99 -12.82 -1.30
CA ARG A 102 12.92 -13.46 -2.27
C ARG A 102 12.35 -14.66 -3.04
N ARG A 103 11.31 -15.30 -2.49
CA ARG A 103 10.59 -16.43 -3.09
C ARG A 103 9.15 -16.07 -3.49
N SER A 104 8.80 -14.79 -3.52
CA SER A 104 7.49 -14.31 -3.96
C SER A 104 7.63 -13.23 -5.03
N ASP A 105 6.56 -13.00 -5.76
CA ASP A 105 6.41 -11.98 -6.79
C ASP A 105 5.91 -10.64 -6.23
N ALA A 106 6.21 -10.38 -4.96
CA ALA A 106 5.70 -9.26 -4.19
C ALA A 106 6.68 -8.83 -3.09
N VAL A 107 6.86 -7.52 -2.96
CA VAL A 107 7.43 -6.87 -1.78
C VAL A 107 6.46 -5.80 -1.30
N TRP A 108 6.33 -5.63 0.00
CA TRP A 108 5.37 -4.68 0.56
C TRP A 108 5.79 -4.21 1.95
N ASP A 109 5.35 -3.00 2.29
CA ASP A 109 5.55 -2.35 3.60
C ASP A 109 4.27 -1.57 3.97
N PHE A 110 4.23 -0.96 5.17
CA PHE A 110 3.08 -0.22 5.65
C PHE A 110 3.42 1.05 6.46
N LEU A 111 2.46 1.98 6.49
CA LEU A 111 2.41 3.11 7.41
C LEU A 111 1.38 2.84 8.51
N SER A 112 1.84 2.91 9.76
CA SER A 112 0.97 2.83 10.93
C SER A 112 0.15 4.12 11.11
N LEU A 113 -1.04 3.98 11.70
CA LEU A 113 -1.84 5.10 12.16
C LEU A 113 -1.46 5.44 13.61
N THR A 114 -1.50 6.72 13.99
CA THR A 114 -1.09 7.27 15.32
C THR A 114 -1.80 6.65 16.52
N ARG A 115 -2.91 5.93 16.29
CA ARG A 115 -3.64 5.22 17.35
C ARG A 115 -3.24 3.76 17.55
N ALA A 116 -2.36 3.22 16.70
CA ALA A 116 -1.53 2.10 17.10
C ALA A 116 -0.47 2.70 18.03
N GLY A 117 -0.53 2.43 19.33
CA GLY A 117 0.48 2.88 20.29
C GLY A 117 1.89 2.54 19.78
N GLN A 118 2.92 3.24 20.26
CA GLN A 118 4.30 3.12 19.75
C GLN A 118 4.89 1.70 19.79
N MET A 119 4.19 0.71 20.38
CA MET A 119 4.61 -0.70 20.46
C MET A 119 3.50 -1.71 20.12
N GLU A 120 2.37 -1.30 19.54
CA GLU A 120 1.31 -2.27 19.22
C GLU A 120 1.59 -3.00 17.89
N ASN A 121 1.40 -4.33 17.91
CA ASN A 121 1.58 -5.18 16.73
C ASN A 121 0.71 -4.66 15.57
N PHE A 122 1.29 -4.45 14.38
CA PHE A 122 0.63 -3.88 13.21
C PHE A 122 -0.59 -4.71 12.74
N THR A 123 -0.69 -5.96 13.18
CA THR A 123 -1.84 -6.83 12.96
C THR A 123 -3.07 -6.45 13.81
N ASN A 124 -2.94 -5.52 14.76
CA ASN A 124 -4.03 -5.16 15.67
C ASN A 124 -4.84 -3.95 15.18
N TYR A 125 -4.34 -3.22 14.18
CA TYR A 125 -4.96 -2.01 13.66
C TYR A 125 -4.90 -1.94 12.14
N PRO A 126 -5.87 -1.28 11.50
CA PRO A 126 -5.75 -0.95 10.10
C PRO A 126 -4.52 -0.07 9.83
N HIS A 127 -3.92 -0.29 8.67
CA HIS A 127 -2.69 0.39 8.25
C HIS A 127 -2.69 0.62 6.74
N LEU A 128 -1.89 1.59 6.29
CA LEU A 128 -1.75 1.91 4.87
C LEU A 128 -0.66 1.01 4.29
N THR A 129 -1.00 0.11 3.38
CA THR A 129 -0.09 -0.85 2.75
C THR A 129 0.29 -0.38 1.36
N LEU A 130 1.59 -0.39 1.07
CA LEU A 130 2.14 -0.20 -0.27
C LEU A 130 2.83 -1.50 -0.69
N GLY A 131 2.42 -2.06 -1.83
CA GLY A 131 3.01 -3.26 -2.41
C GLY A 131 3.52 -3.01 -3.82
N VAL A 132 4.69 -3.55 -4.14
CA VAL A 132 5.21 -3.71 -5.50
C VAL A 132 5.03 -5.18 -5.85
N VAL A 133 4.11 -5.49 -6.77
CA VAL A 133 3.80 -6.84 -7.22
C VAL A 133 4.03 -6.98 -8.72
N ALA A 134 4.01 -8.20 -9.25
CA ALA A 134 4.40 -8.50 -10.64
C ALA A 134 3.75 -7.61 -11.71
N LYS A 135 2.49 -7.20 -11.51
CA LYS A 135 1.70 -6.47 -12.52
C LYS A 135 1.26 -5.07 -12.09
N ALA A 136 1.53 -4.66 -10.85
CA ALA A 136 0.97 -3.44 -10.32
C ALA A 136 1.74 -2.90 -9.11
N VAL A 137 1.48 -1.63 -8.80
CA VAL A 137 1.63 -1.10 -7.44
C VAL A 137 0.29 -1.25 -6.72
N GLU A 138 0.28 -1.92 -5.58
CA GLU A 138 -0.88 -2.08 -4.71
C GLU A 138 -0.90 -1.00 -3.64
N VAL A 139 -1.92 -0.16 -3.63
CA VAL A 139 -2.09 0.92 -2.65
C VAL A 139 -3.36 0.64 -1.86
N MET A 140 -3.21 0.04 -0.69
CA MET A 140 -4.33 -0.53 0.06
C MET A 140 -4.44 0.05 1.47
N VAL A 141 -5.66 0.21 1.98
CA VAL A 141 -5.91 0.20 3.42
C VAL A 141 -6.18 -1.25 3.83
N THR A 142 -5.34 -1.78 4.70
CA THR A 142 -5.44 -3.16 5.16
C THR A 142 -6.15 -3.21 6.51
N VAL A 143 -7.15 -4.08 6.63
CA VAL A 143 -7.78 -4.47 7.90
C VAL A 143 -7.29 -5.89 8.25
N PRO A 144 -6.34 -6.01 9.19
CA PRO A 144 -5.70 -7.30 9.48
C PRO A 144 -6.62 -8.37 10.06
N ASN A 145 -6.10 -9.60 10.18
CA ASN A 145 -6.82 -10.69 10.83
C ASN A 145 -7.04 -10.43 12.34
N ALA A 146 -6.02 -9.93 13.05
CA ALA A 146 -6.02 -9.80 14.50
C ALA A 146 -6.44 -8.40 14.99
N ILE A 147 -7.26 -7.68 14.21
CA ILE A 147 -7.72 -6.34 14.62
C ILE A 147 -8.30 -6.37 16.04
N ASN A 148 -8.07 -5.29 16.79
CA ASN A 148 -8.53 -5.22 18.16
C ASN A 148 -10.06 -5.36 18.26
N SER A 149 -10.53 -5.76 19.45
CA SER A 149 -11.94 -6.06 19.71
C SER A 149 -12.88 -4.88 19.43
N THR A 150 -12.40 -3.65 19.58
CA THR A 150 -13.21 -2.45 19.39
C THR A 150 -13.42 -2.15 17.91
N VAL A 151 -12.37 -2.15 17.09
CA VAL A 151 -12.47 -2.00 15.64
C VAL A 151 -13.31 -3.15 15.06
N ARG A 152 -13.14 -4.37 15.57
CA ARG A 152 -13.95 -5.52 15.15
C ARG A 152 -15.42 -5.31 15.47
N ARG A 153 -15.75 -4.84 16.68
CA ARG A 153 -17.13 -4.55 17.07
C ARG A 153 -17.75 -3.46 16.21
N ASN A 154 -17.03 -2.36 15.95
CA ASN A 154 -17.51 -1.30 15.06
C ASN A 154 -17.84 -1.81 13.65
N LEU A 155 -17.00 -2.71 13.11
CA LEU A 155 -17.27 -3.35 11.82
C LEU A 155 -18.52 -4.22 11.85
N ILE A 156 -18.75 -4.97 12.93
CA ILE A 156 -19.95 -5.80 13.11
C ILE A 156 -21.21 -4.93 13.24
N GLU A 157 -21.16 -3.89 14.08
CA GLU A 157 -22.27 -2.95 14.33
C GLU A 157 -22.65 -2.15 13.08
N LEU A 158 -21.68 -1.85 12.22
CA LEU A 158 -21.93 -1.18 10.94
C LEU A 158 -22.87 -2.01 10.03
N GLY A 159 -22.81 -3.34 10.14
CA GLY A 159 -23.60 -4.24 9.32
C GLY A 159 -23.23 -4.19 7.83
N GLU A 160 -23.84 -5.08 7.05
CA GLU A 160 -23.57 -5.18 5.62
C GLU A 160 -23.99 -3.92 4.85
N THR A 161 -25.16 -3.35 5.18
CA THR A 161 -25.67 -2.11 4.58
C THR A 161 -24.76 -0.91 4.88
N GLY A 162 -24.28 -0.78 6.12
CA GLY A 162 -23.36 0.29 6.48
C GLY A 162 -22.00 0.09 5.81
N PHE A 163 -21.53 -1.15 5.68
CA PHE A 163 -20.27 -1.45 5.00
C PHE A 163 -20.34 -1.19 3.49
N SER A 164 -21.49 -1.48 2.85
CA SER A 164 -21.76 -1.10 1.46
C SER A 164 -21.80 0.42 1.27
N SER A 165 -22.40 1.15 2.21
CA SER A 165 -22.43 2.62 2.20
C SER A 165 -21.03 3.23 2.36
N LEU A 166 -20.22 2.68 3.26
CA LEU A 166 -18.81 3.03 3.44
C LEU A 166 -18.02 2.79 2.16
N THR A 167 -18.19 1.63 1.54
CA THR A 167 -17.52 1.28 0.28
C THR A 167 -17.95 2.23 -0.85
N SER A 168 -19.23 2.60 -0.90
CA SER A 168 -19.76 3.58 -1.87
C SER A 168 -19.11 4.95 -1.70
N ALA A 169 -18.86 5.37 -0.46
CA ALA A 169 -18.12 6.61 -0.18
C ALA A 169 -16.67 6.54 -0.67
N ILE A 170 -15.98 5.41 -0.46
CA ILE A 170 -14.62 5.19 -0.97
C ILE A 170 -14.59 5.27 -2.50
N VAL A 171 -15.48 4.55 -3.19
CA VAL A 171 -15.56 4.57 -4.66
C VAL A 171 -15.80 5.99 -5.18
N ARG A 172 -16.65 6.77 -4.52
CA ARG A 172 -16.88 8.18 -4.86
C ARG A 172 -15.64 9.04 -4.68
N ASN A 173 -14.93 8.86 -3.56
CA ASN A 173 -13.72 9.60 -3.24
C ASN A 173 -12.55 9.25 -4.16
N LEU A 174 -12.55 8.04 -4.75
CA LEU A 174 -11.53 7.61 -5.70
C LEU A 174 -11.70 8.24 -7.10
N LYS A 175 -12.86 8.80 -7.44
CA LYS A 175 -13.11 9.38 -8.78
C LYS A 175 -12.02 10.35 -9.26
N PRO A 176 -11.48 11.29 -8.45
CA PRO A 176 -10.38 12.16 -8.87
C PRO A 176 -9.10 11.39 -9.24
N VAL A 177 -8.73 10.38 -8.45
CA VAL A 177 -7.55 9.52 -8.71
C VAL A 177 -7.73 8.79 -10.04
N LEU A 178 -8.92 8.23 -10.28
CA LEU A 178 -9.24 7.50 -11.51
C LEU A 178 -9.28 8.41 -12.76
N ARG A 179 -9.58 9.71 -12.59
CA ARG A 179 -9.48 10.67 -13.70
C ARG A 179 -8.03 11.02 -14.02
N LYS A 180 -7.18 11.19 -13.00
CA LYS A 180 -5.74 11.46 -13.17
C LYS A 180 -4.99 10.26 -13.74
N CYS A 181 -5.41 9.06 -13.36
CA CYS A 181 -4.81 7.80 -13.80
C CYS A 181 -5.91 6.81 -14.24
N PRO A 182 -6.40 6.90 -15.49
CA PRO A 182 -7.49 6.05 -15.98
C PRO A 182 -7.20 4.55 -15.98
N GLY A 183 -5.93 4.15 -15.99
CA GLY A 183 -5.51 2.76 -15.87
C GLY A 183 -5.56 2.19 -14.45
N ALA A 184 -5.80 3.02 -13.44
CA ALA A 184 -5.93 2.60 -12.06
C ALA A 184 -7.28 1.88 -11.83
N ALA A 185 -7.28 0.85 -10.98
CA ALA A 185 -8.45 0.07 -10.66
C ALA A 185 -8.79 0.18 -9.17
N PRO A 186 -9.97 0.70 -8.78
CA PRO A 186 -10.48 0.57 -7.41
C PRO A 186 -10.60 -0.90 -7.06
N TRP A 187 -10.04 -1.33 -5.94
CA TRP A 187 -9.91 -2.76 -5.66
C TRP A 187 -10.27 -3.14 -4.23
N GLY A 188 -11.03 -4.22 -4.10
CA GLY A 188 -11.35 -4.90 -2.86
C GLY A 188 -10.71 -6.28 -2.85
N ARG A 189 -10.15 -6.67 -1.71
CA ARG A 189 -9.57 -8.01 -1.51
C ARG A 189 -9.95 -8.59 -0.16
N GLY A 190 -10.41 -9.83 -0.17
CA GLY A 190 -10.56 -10.67 1.01
C GLY A 190 -9.66 -11.90 0.87
N VAL A 191 -8.88 -12.24 1.88
CA VAL A 191 -7.88 -13.31 1.77
C VAL A 191 -7.70 -14.05 3.08
N GLN A 192 -7.81 -15.38 3.00
CA GLN A 192 -7.52 -16.32 4.07
C GLN A 192 -6.17 -16.98 3.83
N ARG A 193 -5.33 -17.05 4.86
CA ARG A 193 -4.00 -17.65 4.78
C ARG A 193 -3.73 -18.63 5.90
N ARG A 194 -2.99 -19.69 5.60
CA ARG A 194 -2.40 -20.58 6.60
C ARG A 194 -0.89 -20.56 6.49
N TYR A 195 -0.22 -20.26 7.59
CA TYR A 195 1.24 -20.12 7.64
C TYR A 195 1.87 -21.40 8.23
N PRO A 196 2.78 -22.07 7.51
CA PRO A 196 3.58 -23.18 8.08
C PRO A 196 4.51 -22.71 9.19
N SER A 197 5.06 -21.51 9.04
CA SER A 197 5.91 -20.82 10.01
C SER A 197 5.86 -19.31 9.73
N GLN A 198 6.37 -18.49 10.66
CA GLN A 198 6.34 -17.03 10.55
C GLN A 198 7.04 -16.48 9.29
N ARG A 199 8.03 -17.20 8.75
CA ARG A 199 8.84 -16.78 7.59
C ARG A 199 8.53 -17.55 6.31
N ALA A 200 7.65 -18.56 6.36
CA ALA A 200 7.28 -19.35 5.19
C ALA A 200 6.29 -18.60 4.29
N THR A 201 6.33 -18.90 2.99
CA THR A 201 5.25 -18.51 2.08
C THR A 201 3.93 -19.12 2.57
N PRO A 202 2.88 -18.33 2.82
CA PRO A 202 1.61 -18.86 3.29
C PRO A 202 0.91 -19.64 2.19
N PHE A 203 0.13 -20.65 2.60
CA PHE A 203 -0.91 -21.22 1.76
C PHE A 203 -2.09 -20.25 1.71
N ILE A 204 -2.61 -19.98 0.52
CA ILE A 204 -3.84 -19.19 0.33
C ILE A 204 -5.00 -20.17 0.24
N ASP A 205 -5.78 -20.28 1.33
CA ASP A 205 -6.92 -21.19 1.38
C ASP A 205 -8.14 -20.60 0.63
N ALA A 206 -8.28 -19.27 0.63
CA ALA A 206 -9.32 -18.55 -0.09
C ALA A 206 -8.87 -17.13 -0.45
N ARG A 207 -9.28 -16.65 -1.62
CA ARG A 207 -9.04 -15.28 -2.09
C ARG A 207 -10.23 -14.80 -2.91
N ILE A 208 -10.71 -13.60 -2.60
CA ILE A 208 -11.72 -12.87 -3.35
C ILE A 208 -11.10 -11.53 -3.73
N ASP A 209 -11.09 -11.24 -5.03
CA ASP A 209 -10.58 -10.01 -5.62
C ASP A 209 -11.66 -9.43 -6.52
N PHE A 210 -11.96 -8.14 -6.38
CA PHE A 210 -12.99 -7.51 -7.17
C PHE A 210 -12.75 -6.00 -7.32
N ASP A 211 -13.23 -5.46 -8.43
CA ASP A 211 -13.28 -4.01 -8.63
C ASP A 211 -14.37 -3.42 -7.73
N LEU A 212 -14.02 -2.46 -6.86
CA LEU A 212 -14.97 -1.88 -5.90
C LEU A 212 -16.19 -1.24 -6.57
N ARG A 213 -16.07 -0.83 -7.83
CA ARG A 213 -17.18 -0.26 -8.60
C ARG A 213 -18.27 -1.29 -8.86
N THR A 214 -17.94 -2.58 -9.00
CA THR A 214 -18.96 -3.62 -9.15
C THR A 214 -19.69 -3.89 -7.84
N ALA A 215 -19.07 -3.60 -6.70
CA ALA A 215 -19.62 -3.92 -5.39
C ALA A 215 -20.70 -2.96 -4.88
N VAL A 216 -20.90 -1.80 -5.52
CA VAL A 216 -21.74 -0.72 -5.00
C VAL A 216 -22.72 -0.16 -6.03
N PRO A 217 -23.83 0.47 -5.60
CA PRO A 217 -24.72 1.25 -6.46
C PRO A 217 -24.00 2.32 -7.28
N GLN A 218 -24.05 2.16 -8.61
CA GLN A 218 -23.61 3.15 -9.58
C GLN A 218 -24.43 3.04 -10.87
N SER A 219 -24.56 4.16 -11.58
CA SER A 219 -25.12 4.20 -12.93
C SER A 219 -24.07 3.79 -13.97
N GLY A 220 -24.45 2.97 -14.94
CA GLY A 220 -23.60 2.57 -16.06
C GLY A 220 -22.68 1.38 -15.76
N SER A 221 -21.57 1.30 -16.48
CA SER A 221 -20.58 0.23 -16.33
C SER A 221 -19.58 0.50 -15.19
N PRO A 222 -19.02 -0.55 -14.55
CA PRO A 222 -19.36 -1.97 -14.72
C PRO A 222 -20.67 -2.41 -14.03
N LYS A 223 -21.28 -3.51 -14.52
CA LYS A 223 -22.48 -4.12 -13.93
C LYS A 223 -22.25 -4.46 -12.46
N MET A 224 -23.25 -4.16 -11.62
CA MET A 224 -23.17 -4.43 -10.19
C MET A 224 -23.15 -5.93 -9.88
N GLN A 225 -22.29 -6.31 -8.96
CA GLN A 225 -22.05 -7.63 -8.39
C GLN A 225 -21.83 -7.48 -6.86
N PRO A 226 -22.88 -7.11 -6.09
CA PRO A 226 -22.71 -6.74 -4.68
C PRO A 226 -22.28 -7.93 -3.80
N ARG A 227 -22.55 -9.17 -4.26
CA ARG A 227 -22.24 -10.40 -3.54
C ARG A 227 -20.74 -10.57 -3.22
N TRP A 228 -19.83 -9.95 -3.98
CA TRP A 228 -18.40 -10.03 -3.68
C TRP A 228 -18.03 -9.23 -2.42
N LEU A 229 -18.63 -8.06 -2.25
CA LEU A 229 -18.46 -7.26 -1.05
C LEU A 229 -19.09 -7.96 0.15
N SER A 230 -20.30 -8.49 -0.03
CA SER A 230 -20.98 -9.32 0.96
C SER A 230 -20.12 -10.50 1.42
N ALA A 231 -19.56 -11.26 0.48
CA ALA A 231 -18.72 -12.39 0.80
C ALA A 231 -17.46 -11.96 1.57
N ALA A 232 -16.75 -10.94 1.10
CA ALA A 232 -15.54 -10.43 1.76
C ALA A 232 -15.82 -9.92 3.19
N TYR A 233 -16.91 -9.16 3.36
CA TYR A 233 -17.34 -8.64 4.66
C TYR A 233 -17.76 -9.75 5.62
N ASN A 234 -18.69 -10.62 5.21
CA ASN A 234 -19.23 -11.68 6.06
C ASN A 234 -18.13 -12.68 6.46
N SER A 235 -17.24 -13.06 5.53
CA SER A 235 -16.07 -13.87 5.87
C SER A 235 -15.20 -13.19 6.93
N PHE A 236 -14.99 -11.88 6.84
CA PHE A 236 -14.19 -11.14 7.81
C PHE A 236 -14.85 -11.03 9.19
N VAL A 237 -16.14 -10.70 9.29
CA VAL A 237 -16.79 -10.51 10.59
C VAL A 237 -17.02 -11.84 11.33
N HIS A 238 -17.22 -12.94 10.59
CA HIS A 238 -17.43 -14.29 11.12
C HIS A 238 -16.17 -15.18 11.15
N LYS A 239 -14.97 -14.62 10.94
CA LYS A 239 -13.68 -15.33 10.81
C LYS A 239 -13.15 -16.06 12.07
N ALA A 240 -13.97 -16.46 13.03
CA ALA A 240 -13.49 -17.05 14.28
C ALA A 240 -12.48 -18.20 14.01
N GLY A 241 -11.25 -18.07 14.52
CA GLY A 241 -10.17 -19.03 14.30
C GLY A 241 -9.48 -18.98 12.93
N ALA A 242 -9.85 -18.05 12.03
CA ALA A 242 -9.28 -17.92 10.70
C ALA A 242 -8.40 -16.67 10.54
N ASN A 243 -7.24 -16.84 9.90
CA ASN A 243 -6.38 -15.73 9.49
C ASN A 243 -6.92 -15.11 8.20
N TYR A 244 -8.02 -14.37 8.35
CA TYR A 244 -8.70 -13.66 7.27
C TYR A 244 -8.45 -12.14 7.36
N GLN A 245 -7.92 -11.58 6.29
CA GLN A 245 -7.64 -10.16 6.11
C GLN A 245 -8.52 -9.58 5.01
N MET A 246 -8.90 -8.31 5.17
CA MET A 246 -9.61 -7.55 4.13
C MET A 246 -8.80 -6.30 3.76
N GLN A 247 -8.86 -5.90 2.49
CA GLN A 247 -8.17 -4.73 1.97
C GLN A 247 -9.07 -3.96 0.99
N MET A 248 -8.96 -2.64 0.98
CA MET A 248 -9.62 -1.76 0.03
C MET A 248 -8.66 -0.66 -0.41
N GLY A 249 -8.64 -0.34 -1.70
CA GLY A 249 -7.75 0.69 -2.22
C GLY A 249 -7.72 0.72 -3.74
N VAL A 250 -6.52 0.84 -4.30
CA VAL A 250 -6.27 0.99 -5.74
C VAL A 250 -5.14 0.06 -6.17
N LEU A 251 -5.33 -0.60 -7.31
CA LEU A 251 -4.25 -1.20 -8.08
C LEU A 251 -3.86 -0.25 -9.21
N PHE A 252 -2.60 0.17 -9.24
CA PHE A 252 -2.03 0.89 -10.37
C PHE A 252 -1.30 -0.10 -11.26
N LEU A 253 -1.96 -0.54 -12.34
CA LEU A 253 -1.41 -1.53 -13.26
C LEU A 253 -0.27 -0.91 -14.08
N TYR A 254 0.91 -1.52 -14.08
CA TYR A 254 2.09 -0.92 -14.75
C TYR A 254 1.83 -0.58 -16.22
N ASP A 255 1.18 -1.49 -16.95
CA ASP A 255 0.94 -1.34 -18.39
C ASP A 255 -0.15 -0.31 -18.71
N ARG A 256 -0.88 0.19 -17.71
CA ARG A 256 -1.97 1.16 -17.89
C ARG A 256 -1.77 2.47 -17.13
N CYS A 257 -0.75 2.56 -16.28
CA CYS A 257 -0.47 3.70 -15.42
C CYS A 257 0.94 4.24 -15.70
N PRO A 258 1.20 4.85 -16.87
CA PRO A 258 2.53 5.39 -17.19
C PRO A 258 3.02 6.41 -16.17
N GLN A 259 2.09 7.13 -15.50
CA GLN A 259 2.36 8.07 -14.41
C GLN A 259 3.13 7.42 -13.24
N LEU A 260 3.08 6.09 -13.09
CA LEU A 260 3.86 5.41 -12.05
C LEU A 260 5.36 5.57 -12.26
N ARG A 261 5.83 5.86 -13.47
CA ARG A 261 7.28 5.99 -13.78
C ARG A 261 7.87 7.33 -13.37
N GLU A 262 7.03 8.24 -12.88
CA GLU A 262 7.41 9.59 -12.50
C GLU A 262 7.56 9.73 -10.98
N ALA A 263 8.36 10.70 -10.54
CA ALA A 263 8.60 10.95 -9.12
C ALA A 263 7.33 11.36 -8.36
N ASP A 264 6.39 12.02 -9.04
CA ASP A 264 5.09 12.44 -8.47
C ASP A 264 4.08 11.29 -8.36
N ALA A 265 4.43 10.05 -8.73
CA ALA A 265 3.60 8.86 -8.51
C ALA A 265 3.14 8.71 -7.04
N LEU A 266 3.91 9.25 -6.08
CA LEU A 266 3.53 9.24 -4.66
C LEU A 266 2.31 10.12 -4.36
N ASP A 267 1.98 11.11 -5.19
CA ASP A 267 0.73 11.86 -5.08
C ASP A 267 -0.47 10.95 -5.36
N LEU A 268 -0.40 10.10 -6.39
CA LEU A 268 -1.45 9.12 -6.68
C LEU A 268 -1.62 8.12 -5.53
N VAL A 269 -0.50 7.64 -4.95
CA VAL A 269 -0.50 6.75 -3.79
C VAL A 269 -1.19 7.42 -2.59
N ALA A 270 -0.79 8.65 -2.26
CA ALA A 270 -1.35 9.38 -1.13
C ALA A 270 -2.83 9.70 -1.31
N GLU A 271 -3.23 10.14 -2.50
CA GLU A 271 -4.62 10.43 -2.83
C GLU A 271 -5.50 9.18 -2.77
N ALA A 272 -5.00 8.02 -3.21
CA ALA A 272 -5.71 6.74 -3.11
C ALA A 272 -5.96 6.33 -1.65
N TRP A 273 -4.96 6.47 -0.77
CA TRP A 273 -5.16 6.22 0.67
C TRP A 273 -6.11 7.25 1.31
N VAL A 274 -6.00 8.52 0.94
CA VAL A 274 -6.91 9.58 1.42
C VAL A 274 -8.35 9.30 1.00
N ALA A 275 -8.57 8.80 -0.22
CA ALA A 275 -9.90 8.41 -0.67
C ALA A 275 -10.52 7.29 0.19
N CYS A 276 -9.68 6.42 0.76
CA CYS A 276 -10.06 5.35 1.68
C CYS A 276 -10.26 5.83 3.13
N LYS A 277 -10.23 7.14 3.40
CA LYS A 277 -10.47 7.73 4.73
C LYS A 277 -11.71 7.18 5.45
N PRO A 278 -12.87 6.89 4.81
CA PRO A 278 -14.01 6.29 5.52
C PRO A 278 -13.68 5.00 6.28
N LEU A 279 -12.84 4.13 5.72
CA LEU A 279 -12.38 2.91 6.39
C LEU A 279 -11.41 3.20 7.53
N VAL A 280 -10.50 4.16 7.32
CA VAL A 280 -9.54 4.63 8.32
C VAL A 280 -10.26 5.28 9.51
N ASP A 281 -11.30 6.07 9.27
CA ASP A 281 -12.08 6.75 10.31
C ASP A 281 -12.86 5.75 11.16
N LEU A 282 -13.47 4.74 10.56
CA LEU A 282 -14.16 3.66 11.30
C LEU A 282 -13.21 2.99 12.29
N ALA A 283 -11.98 2.73 11.85
CA ALA A 283 -10.93 2.16 12.69
C ALA A 283 -10.49 3.10 13.82
N ARG A 284 -10.53 4.41 13.58
CA ARG A 284 -10.16 5.42 14.58
C ARG A 284 -11.27 5.71 15.58
N GLN A 285 -12.55 5.69 15.19
CA GLN A 285 -13.68 6.04 16.07
C GLN A 285 -13.79 5.15 17.31
N GLY A 286 -13.41 3.87 17.19
CA GLY A 286 -13.34 2.94 18.32
C GLY A 286 -12.45 3.39 19.49
N ALA A 287 -11.44 4.22 19.22
CA ALA A 287 -10.50 4.68 20.24
C ALA A 287 -10.91 6.00 20.94
N ARG A 288 -12.12 6.53 20.72
CA ARG A 288 -12.63 7.73 21.44
C ARG A 288 -13.39 7.41 22.74
N HIS A 289 -13.71 6.15 23.01
CA HIS A 289 -14.51 5.76 24.18
C HIS A 289 -13.68 5.19 25.36
N ARG A 290 -12.38 5.47 25.43
CA ARG A 290 -11.52 5.07 26.56
C ARG A 290 -10.75 6.23 27.20
N SER A 291 -11.29 7.43 27.10
CA SER A 291 -10.75 8.65 27.76
C SER A 291 -11.74 9.16 28.80
N GLY A 292 -12.28 8.25 29.61
CA GLY A 292 -13.09 8.53 30.78
C GLY A 292 -12.40 7.94 32.00
#